data_AF-A0A7C8ZC42-F1
#
_entry.id   AF-A0A7C8ZC42-F1
#
_cell.length_a   1.000
_cell.length_b   1.000
_cell.length_c   1.000
_cell.angle_alpha   90.00
_cell.angle_beta   90.00
_cell.angle_gamma   90.00
#
_symmetry.space_group_name_H-M   'P 1'
#
loop_
_entity.id
_entity.type
_entity.pdbx_description
1 polymer ?
#
loop_
_entity_poly.entity_id
_entity_poly.type
_entity_poly.pdbx_seq_one_letter_code
_entity_poly.pdbx_strand_id
1 'polypeptide(L)'
;RKMTKRETGISNLQRIGIGLVLSIVAMGAAALVEVKRKRVANDVEMHSSMGGHPLPITFLWIAIQYALLGSADLFTLAGTLEFFFTEAPSSMRSLATSLSWASLAVGYYLSSVIVAVVNGASRRGPDHKGWLS
;
A
#
# COMPACT_ATOMS: atom_id res chain seq x y z
N ARG A 1 20.84 -14.86 -25.41
CA ARG A 1 21.15 -13.67 -26.24
C ARG A 1 20.32 -13.61 -27.55
N LYS A 2 19.04 -14.02 -27.59
CA LYS A 2 18.27 -14.03 -28.86
C LYS A 2 16.79 -13.63 -28.81
N MET A 3 16.26 -13.09 -27.71
CA MET A 3 14.93 -12.45 -27.73
C MET A 3 14.86 -11.06 -27.08
N THR A 4 15.80 -10.68 -26.22
CA THR A 4 15.96 -9.30 -25.75
C THR A 4 17.44 -8.90 -25.81
N LYS A 5 17.77 -7.93 -26.67
CA LYS A 5 19.08 -7.24 -26.69
C LYS A 5 19.16 -6.22 -25.53
N ARG A 6 18.96 -6.67 -24.29
CA ARG A 6 19.14 -5.86 -23.08
C ARG A 6 20.03 -6.65 -22.11
N GLU A 7 21.07 -6.01 -21.59
CA GLU A 7 22.04 -6.64 -20.67
C GLU A 7 21.41 -7.01 -19.33
N THR A 8 20.25 -6.43 -19.01
CA THR A 8 19.36 -6.82 -17.92
C THR A 8 18.13 -7.55 -18.48
N GLY A 9 17.96 -8.84 -18.15
CA GLY A 9 16.95 -9.72 -18.76
C GLY A 9 15.48 -9.33 -18.54
N ILE A 10 15.20 -8.42 -17.59
CA ILE A 10 13.89 -7.81 -17.32
C ILE A 10 14.09 -6.29 -17.35
N SER A 11 13.21 -5.54 -18.02
CA SER A 11 13.28 -4.07 -18.00
C SER A 11 13.03 -3.55 -16.57
N ASN A 12 13.85 -2.61 -16.09
CA ASN A 12 13.68 -1.97 -14.78
C ASN A 12 12.25 -1.44 -14.59
N LEU A 13 11.66 -0.90 -15.65
CA LEU A 13 10.28 -0.41 -15.67
C LEU A 13 9.23 -1.52 -15.46
N GLN A 14 9.52 -2.74 -15.94
CA GLN A 14 8.64 -3.90 -15.76
C GLN A 14 8.66 -4.41 -14.31
N ARG A 15 9.81 -4.34 -13.62
CA ARG A 15 9.90 -4.63 -12.18
C ARG A 15 9.09 -3.64 -11.34
N ILE A 16 9.20 -2.34 -11.65
CA ILE A 16 8.36 -1.30 -11.04
C ILE A 16 6.88 -1.59 -11.28
N GLY A 17 6.51 -1.91 -12.52
CA GLY A 17 5.13 -2.24 -12.88
C GLY A 17 4.57 -3.45 -12.10
N ILE A 18 5.36 -4.50 -11.93
CA ILE A 18 4.97 -5.68 -11.12
C ILE A 18 4.75 -5.26 -9.66
N GLY A 19 5.63 -4.43 -9.10
CA GLY A 19 5.48 -3.89 -7.75
C GLY A 19 4.17 -3.13 -7.58
N LEU A 20 3.85 -2.21 -8.50
CA LEU A 20 2.60 -1.44 -8.47
C LEU A 20 1.34 -2.33 -8.59
N VAL A 21 1.35 -3.34 -9.46
CA VAL A 21 0.24 -4.30 -9.57
C VAL A 21 0.08 -5.09 -8.28
N LEU A 22 1.17 -5.54 -7.66
CA LEU A 22 1.13 -6.21 -6.36
C LEU A 22 0.60 -5.29 -5.26
N SER A 23 0.92 -3.99 -5.26
CA SER A 23 0.35 -3.02 -4.31
C SER A 23 -1.17 -2.91 -4.45
N ILE A 24 -1.69 -2.90 -5.68
CA ILE A 24 -3.15 -2.87 -5.94
C ILE A 24 -3.80 -4.15 -5.39
N VAL A 25 -3.21 -5.31 -5.65
CA VAL A 25 -3.70 -6.61 -5.15
C VAL A 25 -3.67 -6.64 -3.61
N ALA A 26 -2.60 -6.14 -3.00
CA ALA A 26 -2.46 -6.05 -1.55
C ALA A 26 -3.56 -5.17 -0.93
N MET A 27 -3.85 -4.02 -1.55
CA MET A 27 -4.92 -3.12 -1.08
C MET A 27 -6.31 -3.74 -1.25
N GLY A 28 -6.53 -4.51 -2.32
CA GLY A 28 -7.76 -5.30 -2.52
C GLY A 28 -7.92 -6.39 -1.45
N ALA A 29 -6.85 -7.11 -1.12
CA ALA A 29 -6.85 -8.09 -0.04
C ALA A 29 -7.16 -7.43 1.32
N ALA A 30 -6.56 -6.26 1.60
CA ALA A 30 -6.83 -5.49 2.82
C ALA A 30 -8.31 -5.07 2.93
N ALA A 31 -8.91 -4.63 1.82
CA ALA A 31 -10.34 -4.30 1.79
C ALA A 31 -11.24 -5.51 2.09
N LEU A 32 -10.91 -6.69 1.54
CA LEU A 32 -11.66 -7.93 1.81
C LEU A 32 -11.53 -8.35 3.28
N VAL A 33 -10.33 -8.25 3.86
CA VAL A 33 -10.08 -8.54 5.28
C VAL A 33 -10.87 -7.58 6.17
N GLU A 34 -10.90 -6.29 5.83
CA GLU A 34 -11.66 -5.29 6.58
C GLU A 34 -13.17 -5.53 6.50
N VAL A 35 -13.70 -5.94 5.33
CA VAL A 35 -15.12 -6.33 5.20
C VAL A 35 -15.43 -7.56 6.06
N LYS A 36 -14.55 -8.56 6.10
CA LYS A 36 -14.71 -9.73 6.98
C LYS A 36 -14.65 -9.33 8.45
N ARG A 37 -13.70 -8.47 8.84
CA ARG A 37 -13.57 -7.95 10.21
C ARG A 37 -14.83 -7.22 10.66
N LYS A 38 -15.38 -6.33 9.83
CA LYS A 38 -16.61 -5.59 10.12
C LYS A 38 -17.84 -6.50 10.25
N ARG A 39 -17.96 -7.53 9.40
CA ARG A 39 -19.06 -8.51 9.51
C ARG A 39 -19.00 -9.26 10.84
N VAL A 40 -17.83 -9.77 11.21
CA VAL A 40 -17.64 -10.47 12.49
C VAL A 40 -17.91 -9.53 13.67
N ALA A 41 -17.51 -8.26 13.58
CA ALA A 41 -17.82 -7.27 14.61
C ALA A 41 -19.34 -7.06 14.79
N ASN A 42 -20.09 -6.86 13.69
CA ASN A 42 -21.54 -6.67 13.74
C ASN A 42 -22.28 -7.92 14.22
N ASP A 43 -21.83 -9.11 13.83
CA ASP A 43 -22.45 -10.38 14.25
C ASP A 43 -22.25 -10.62 15.75
N VAL A 44 -21.09 -10.27 16.30
CA VAL A 44 -20.82 -10.33 17.75
C VAL A 44 -21.62 -9.29 18.52
N GLU A 45 -21.72 -8.06 18.00
CA GLU A 45 -22.49 -6.97 18.63
C GLU A 45 -24.00 -7.27 18.66
N MET A 46 -24.54 -7.96 17.65
CA MET A 46 -25.95 -8.40 17.64
C MET A 46 -26.25 -9.57 18.58
N HIS A 47 -25.32 -10.51 18.77
CA HIS A 47 -25.58 -11.74 19.55
C HIS A 47 -25.11 -11.66 21.00
N SER A 48 -24.23 -10.70 21.34
CA SER A 48 -23.63 -10.61 22.66
C SER A 48 -23.78 -9.19 23.21
N SER A 49 -24.76 -8.96 24.08
CA SER A 49 -24.85 -7.75 24.93
C SER A 49 -23.75 -7.69 26.01
N MET A 50 -22.57 -8.24 25.74
CA MET A 50 -21.40 -8.19 26.62
C MET A 50 -20.19 -7.67 25.85
N GLY A 51 -19.88 -6.39 26.07
CA GLY A 51 -18.64 -5.78 25.61
C GLY A 51 -17.45 -6.46 26.27
N GLY A 52 -16.52 -6.98 25.46
CA GLY A 52 -15.19 -7.34 25.93
C GLY A 52 -14.54 -8.60 25.35
N HIS A 53 -15.21 -9.40 24.52
CA HIS A 53 -14.57 -10.60 23.96
C HIS A 53 -13.74 -10.29 22.70
N PRO A 54 -12.50 -10.80 22.60
CA PRO A 54 -11.64 -10.59 21.44
C PRO A 54 -12.32 -11.17 20.19
N LEU A 55 -12.42 -10.38 19.12
CA LEU A 55 -12.95 -10.86 17.85
C LEU A 55 -12.14 -12.11 17.42
N PRO A 56 -12.79 -13.22 17.05
CA PRO A 56 -12.11 -14.44 16.63
C PRO A 56 -11.58 -14.27 15.21
N ILE A 57 -10.63 -13.36 15.01
CA ILE A 57 -9.97 -13.10 13.74
C ILE A 57 -8.54 -13.58 13.87
N THR A 58 -8.19 -14.56 13.05
CA THR A 58 -6.83 -15.07 12.99
C THR A 58 -5.88 -13.98 12.48
N PHE A 59 -4.79 -13.74 13.21
CA PHE A 59 -3.71 -12.82 12.81
C PHE A 59 -3.17 -13.08 11.39
N LEU A 60 -3.32 -14.31 10.90
CA LEU A 60 -2.91 -14.78 9.58
C LEU A 60 -3.48 -13.93 8.43
N TRP A 61 -4.69 -13.35 8.57
CA TRP A 61 -5.27 -12.48 7.55
C TRP A 61 -4.52 -11.15 7.39
N ILE A 62 -4.09 -10.57 8.51
CA ILE A 62 -3.25 -9.37 8.53
C ILE A 62 -1.86 -9.71 8.01
N ALA A 63 -1.31 -10.87 8.37
CA ALA A 63 -0.02 -11.32 7.87
C ALA A 63 0.01 -11.42 6.33
N ILE A 64 -1.06 -11.94 5.71
CA ILE A 64 -1.14 -12.08 4.24
C ILE A 64 -1.10 -10.72 3.53
N GLN A 65 -1.87 -9.72 3.98
CA GLN A 65 -1.84 -8.39 3.34
C GLN A 65 -0.46 -7.72 3.48
N TYR A 66 0.21 -7.87 4.62
CA TYR A 66 1.54 -7.30 4.84
C TYR A 66 2.62 -8.03 4.05
N ALA A 67 2.51 -9.36 3.88
CA ALA A 67 3.43 -10.12 3.03
C ALA A 67 3.34 -9.69 1.55
N LEU A 68 2.11 -9.47 1.05
CA LEU A 68 1.88 -8.96 -0.30
C LEU A 68 2.39 -7.52 -0.47
N LEU A 69 2.08 -6.64 0.48
CA LEU A 69 2.55 -5.25 0.46
C LEU A 69 4.08 -5.17 0.54
N GLY A 70 4.70 -5.95 1.43
CA GLY A 70 6.16 -6.00 1.54
C GLY A 70 6.84 -6.52 0.28
N SER A 71 6.25 -7.52 -0.38
CA SER A 71 6.73 -7.98 -1.69
C SER A 71 6.61 -6.88 -2.75
N ALA A 72 5.48 -6.17 -2.78
CA ALA A 72 5.24 -5.06 -3.70
C ALA A 72 6.26 -3.92 -3.52
N ASP A 73 6.54 -3.53 -2.27
CA ASP A 73 7.52 -2.49 -1.94
C ASP A 73 8.94 -2.90 -2.34
N LEU A 74 9.33 -4.16 -2.12
CA LEU A 74 10.64 -4.67 -2.53
C LEU A 74 10.83 -4.58 -4.05
N PHE A 75 9.83 -4.98 -4.84
CA PHE A 75 9.90 -4.90 -6.30
C PHE A 75 9.89 -3.46 -6.81
N THR A 76 9.07 -2.59 -6.19
CA THR A 76 8.97 -1.18 -6.57
C THR A 76 10.25 -0.42 -6.24
N LEU A 77 10.80 -0.61 -5.03
CA LEU A 77 12.02 0.03 -4.57
C LEU A 77 13.23 -0.43 -5.39
N ALA A 78 13.40 -1.75 -5.57
CA ALA A 78 14.49 -2.29 -6.37
C ALA A 78 14.42 -1.79 -7.81
N GLY A 79 13.23 -1.81 -8.43
CA GLY A 79 13.05 -1.34 -9.80
C GLY A 79 13.30 0.17 -9.96
N THR A 80 12.84 0.98 -9.01
CA THR A 80 13.01 2.45 -9.03
C THR A 80 14.48 2.82 -8.86
N LEU A 81 15.17 2.17 -7.91
CA LEU A 81 16.58 2.39 -7.66
C LEU A 81 17.41 1.98 -8.88
N GLU A 82 17.20 0.77 -9.42
CA GLU A 82 17.90 0.28 -10.61
C GLU A 82 17.65 1.17 -11.83
N PHE A 83 16.42 1.66 -12.04
CA PHE A 83 16.09 2.62 -13.10
C PHE A 83 16.87 3.93 -12.96
N PHE A 84 16.84 4.53 -11.77
CA PHE A 84 17.57 5.77 -11.50
C PHE A 84 19.08 5.61 -11.66
N PHE A 85 19.64 4.48 -11.24
CA PHE A 85 21.07 4.21 -11.40
C PHE A 85 21.48 3.92 -12.86
N THR A 86 20.58 3.35 -13.68
CA THR A 86 20.86 3.12 -15.11
C THR A 86 20.71 4.36 -15.98
N GLU A 87 19.77 5.24 -15.66
CA GLU A 87 19.47 6.43 -16.47
C GLU A 87 20.22 7.69 -15.99
N ALA A 88 20.66 7.74 -14.72
CA ALA A 88 21.40 8.90 -14.21
C ALA A 88 22.91 8.80 -14.51
N PRO A 89 23.55 9.89 -14.98
CA PRO A 89 25.01 10.00 -15.02
C PRO A 89 25.62 9.83 -13.62
N SER A 90 26.87 9.36 -13.54
CA SER A 90 27.56 9.11 -12.25
C SER A 90 27.59 10.31 -11.31
N SER A 91 27.58 11.54 -11.84
CA SER A 91 27.53 12.80 -11.08
C SER A 91 26.15 13.17 -10.52
N MET A 92 25.06 12.55 -11.00
CA MET A 92 23.68 12.90 -10.63
C MET A 92 22.97 11.85 -9.77
N ARG A 93 23.68 10.81 -9.31
CA ARG A 93 23.11 9.74 -8.48
C ARG A 93 22.54 10.26 -7.14
N SER A 94 23.13 11.30 -6.57
CA SER A 94 22.60 11.95 -5.36
C SER A 94 21.24 12.61 -5.62
N LEU A 95 21.08 13.29 -6.77
CA LEU A 95 19.80 13.89 -7.20
C LEU A 95 18.76 12.82 -7.50
N ALA A 96 19.14 11.71 -8.13
CA ALA A 96 18.23 10.61 -8.42
C ALA A 96 17.69 9.96 -7.12
N THR A 97 18.55 9.84 -6.12
CA THR A 97 18.18 9.35 -4.78
C THR A 97 17.27 10.36 -4.07
N SER A 98 17.62 11.66 -4.06
CA SER A 98 16.79 12.68 -3.42
C SER A 98 15.42 12.82 -4.06
N LEU A 99 15.32 12.68 -5.39
CA LEU A 99 14.04 12.69 -6.11
C LEU A 99 13.17 11.47 -5.74
N SER A 100 13.79 10.31 -5.50
CA SER A 100 13.07 9.12 -5.01
C SER A 100 12.45 9.36 -3.63
N TRP A 101 13.21 9.94 -2.70
CA TRP A 101 12.70 10.32 -1.37
C TRP A 101 11.65 11.42 -1.45
N ALA A 102 11.82 12.41 -2.34
CA ALA A 102 10.82 13.44 -2.57
C ALA A 102 9.51 12.85 -3.11
N SER A 103 9.58 11.89 -4.03
CA SER A 103 8.41 11.17 -4.53
C SER A 103 7.69 10.40 -3.42
N LEU A 104 8.43 9.75 -2.51
CA LEU A 104 7.85 9.09 -1.33
C LEU A 104 7.16 10.10 -0.41
N ALA A 105 7.79 11.24 -0.14
CA ALA A 105 7.22 12.31 0.68
C ALA A 105 5.91 12.85 0.07
N VAL A 106 5.88 13.09 -1.24
CA VAL A 106 4.66 13.47 -1.97
C VAL A 106 3.57 12.40 -1.81
N GLY A 107 3.92 11.11 -1.88
CA GLY A 107 3.00 10.01 -1.63
C GLY A 107 2.39 10.05 -0.23
N TYR A 108 3.19 10.32 0.82
CA TYR A 108 2.68 10.45 2.19
C TYR A 108 1.76 11.67 2.36
N TYR A 109 2.11 12.82 1.79
CA TYR A 109 1.23 13.99 1.83
C TYR A 109 -0.09 13.74 1.10
N LEU A 110 -0.05 13.06 -0.05
CA LEU A 110 -1.25 12.70 -0.79
C LEU A 110 -2.14 11.74 0.01
N SER A 111 -1.55 10.78 0.73
CA SER A 111 -2.29 9.90 1.63
C SER A 111 -3.05 10.69 2.71
N SER A 112 -2.40 11.66 3.36
CA SER A 112 -3.05 12.53 4.34
C SER A 112 -4.21 13.33 3.74
N VAL A 113 -4.06 13.84 2.51
CA VAL A 113 -5.14 14.54 1.80
C VAL A 113 -6.31 13.60 1.51
N ILE A 114 -6.03 12.38 1.04
CA ILE A 114 -7.08 11.36 0.81
C ILE A 114 -7.84 11.06 2.09
N VAL A 115 -7.14 10.85 3.22
CA VAL A 115 -7.77 10.63 4.52
C VAL A 115 -8.63 11.83 4.94
N ALA A 116 -8.14 13.07 4.75
CA ALA A 116 -8.90 14.27 5.05
C ALA A 116 -10.18 14.38 4.20
N VAL A 117 -10.10 14.08 2.90
CA VAL A 117 -11.25 14.06 1.98
C VAL A 117 -12.25 12.98 2.40
N VAL A 118 -11.79 11.77 2.70
CA VAL A 118 -12.67 10.66 3.14
C VAL A 118 -13.35 10.99 4.46
N ASN A 119 -12.62 11.59 5.42
CA ASN A 119 -13.20 12.04 6.68
C ASN A 119 -14.22 13.16 6.49
N GLY A 120 -13.94 14.12 5.61
CA GLY A 120 -14.89 15.18 5.24
C GLY A 120 -16.16 14.61 4.59
N ALA A 121 -16.01 13.69 3.64
CA ALA A 121 -17.14 13.06 2.94
C ALA A 121 -17.95 12.12 3.83
N SER A 122 -17.31 11.45 4.80
CA SER A 122 -17.99 10.50 5.70
C SER A 122 -18.66 11.17 6.90
N ARG A 123 -18.38 12.46 7.15
CA ARG A 123 -18.91 13.20 8.29
C ARG A 123 -20.40 13.50 8.11
N ARG A 124 -21.26 12.79 8.87
CA ARG A 124 -22.71 12.98 8.90
C ARG A 124 -23.14 14.04 9.92
N GLY A 125 -22.57 15.24 9.85
CA GLY A 125 -22.97 16.39 10.67
C GLY A 125 -21.90 16.92 11.65
N PRO A 126 -22.23 17.97 12.43
CA PRO A 126 -21.26 18.70 13.27
C PRO A 126 -20.62 17.83 14.36
N ASP A 127 -21.36 16.87 14.90
CA ASP A 127 -20.97 16.07 16.08
C ASP A 127 -20.49 14.64 15.77
N HIS A 128 -20.47 14.24 14.49
CA HIS A 128 -20.05 12.90 14.09
C HIS A 128 -18.57 12.89 13.70
N LYS A 129 -17.76 12.04 14.35
CA LYS A 129 -16.37 11.79 13.95
C LYS A 129 -16.34 11.14 12.56
N GLY A 130 -15.34 11.51 11.75
CA GLY A 130 -15.11 10.89 10.44
C GLY A 130 -14.88 9.39 10.60
N TRP A 131 -15.19 8.60 9.57
CA TRP A 131 -15.09 7.14 9.62
C TRP A 131 -13.66 6.63 9.96
N LEU A 132 -12.64 7.46 9.74
CA LEU A 132 -11.23 7.17 10.02
C LEU A 132 -10.64 8.06 11.14
N SER A 133 -11.47 8.74 11.95
CA SER A 133 -11.05 9.69 13.01
C SER A 133 -11.17 9.15 14.43
#